data_AF-I8QGH0-F1
#
_entry.id   AF-I8QGH0-F1
#
_cell.length_a   1.000
_cell.length_b   1.000
_cell.length_c   1.000
_cell.angle_alpha   90.00
_cell.angle_beta   90.00
_cell.angle_gamma   90.00
#
_symmetry.space_group_name_H-M   'P 1'
#
loop_
_entity.id
_entity.type
_entity.pdbx_description
1 polymer ?
#
loop_
_entity_poly.entity_id
_entity_poly.type
_entity_poly.pdbx_seq_one_letter_code
_entity_poly.pdbx_strand_id
1 'polypeptide(L)'
;MALIAAPAGAAIYVLWSARTYGDGLAPFTLQRDEARHGSTGNPLSVLWHAARGAFSGELGTGLHVPWLLLALVALVVMARRLPVSYVLWSALVLAAVLTGSNLDSAERYVYGAFPFLLVAALVTARREVFTFALVASTAAMTLYATLAFTLSYVP
;
A
#
# COMPACT_ATOMS: atom_id res chain seq x y z
N MET A 1 -10.08 19.99 -13.62
CA MET A 1 -8.75 19.62 -14.19
C MET A 1 -8.33 18.19 -13.83
N ALA A 2 -8.42 17.75 -12.58
CA ALA A 2 -8.05 16.36 -12.19
C ALA A 2 -8.84 15.23 -12.89
N LEU A 3 -10.12 15.45 -13.21
CA LEU A 3 -10.99 14.47 -13.87
C LEU A 3 -10.52 14.04 -15.28
N ILE A 4 -9.79 14.92 -15.98
CA ILE A 4 -9.36 14.66 -17.38
C ILE A 4 -7.90 14.22 -17.41
N ALA A 5 -7.09 14.67 -16.45
CA ALA A 5 -5.67 14.34 -16.39
C ALA A 5 -5.42 12.82 -16.28
N ALA A 6 -6.19 12.12 -15.45
CA ALA A 6 -6.07 10.67 -15.30
C ALA A 6 -6.41 9.90 -16.60
N PRO A 7 -7.57 10.09 -17.25
CA PRO A 7 -7.87 9.41 -18.50
C PRO A 7 -6.95 9.86 -19.65
N ALA A 8 -6.52 11.13 -19.68
CA ALA A 8 -5.56 11.60 -20.69
C ALA A 8 -4.19 10.94 -20.54
N GLY A 9 -3.66 10.83 -19.31
CA GLY A 9 -2.41 10.14 -19.03
C GLY A 9 -2.49 8.64 -19.40
N ALA A 10 -3.60 7.98 -19.05
CA ALA A 10 -3.84 6.59 -19.44
C ALA A 10 -3.89 6.42 -20.96
N ALA A 11 -4.58 7.32 -21.67
CA ALA A 11 -4.66 7.29 -23.14
C ALA A 11 -3.29 7.52 -23.80
N ILE A 12 -2.49 8.45 -23.28
CA ILE A 12 -1.12 8.69 -23.78
C ILE A 12 -0.26 7.44 -23.62
N TYR A 13 -0.35 6.76 -22.46
CA TYR A 13 0.44 5.56 -22.19
C TYR A 13 0.03 4.39 -23.09
N VAL A 14 -1.27 4.17 -23.28
CA VAL A 14 -1.81 3.17 -24.23
C VAL A 14 -1.36 3.47 -25.66
N LEU A 15 -1.42 4.74 -26.08
CA LEU A 15 -1.01 5.15 -27.43
C LEU A 15 0.49 4.95 -27.65
N TRP A 16 1.31 5.27 -26.64
CA TRP A 16 2.75 5.03 -26.68
C TRP A 16 3.05 3.53 -26.79
N SER A 17 2.41 2.70 -25.96
CA SER A 17 2.59 1.24 -26.01
C SER A 17 2.23 0.66 -27.39
N ALA A 18 1.10 1.11 -27.96
CA ALA A 18 0.67 0.70 -29.30
C ALA A 18 1.70 1.07 -30.37
N ARG A 19 2.29 2.28 -30.31
CA ARG A 19 3.27 2.73 -31.29
C ARG A 19 4.64 2.07 -31.14
N THR A 20 5.09 1.83 -29.91
CA THR A 20 6.43 1.32 -29.65
C THR A 20 6.51 -0.20 -29.73
N TYR A 21 5.48 -0.90 -29.24
CA TYR A 21 5.49 -2.36 -29.12
C TYR A 21 4.45 -3.06 -30.01
N GLY A 22 3.62 -2.31 -30.73
CA GLY A 22 2.54 -2.87 -31.55
C GLY A 22 1.33 -3.37 -30.74
N ASP A 23 1.36 -3.24 -29.42
CA ASP A 23 0.30 -3.67 -28.50
C ASP A 23 -0.05 -2.53 -27.52
N GLY A 24 -1.20 -1.90 -27.74
CA GLY A 24 -1.72 -0.85 -26.86
C GLY A 24 -2.31 -1.37 -25.56
N LEU A 25 -2.71 -2.64 -25.52
CA LEU A 25 -3.28 -3.27 -24.34
C LEU A 25 -2.23 -3.99 -23.49
N ALA A 26 -0.97 -4.07 -23.97
CA ALA A 26 0.16 -4.61 -23.24
C ALA A 26 0.20 -4.21 -21.76
N PRO A 27 -0.04 -2.93 -21.35
CA PRO A 27 -0.05 -2.55 -19.94
C PRO A 27 -1.07 -3.30 -19.09
N PHE A 28 -2.21 -3.69 -19.67
CA PHE A 28 -3.29 -4.39 -18.98
C PHE A 28 -3.14 -5.91 -19.09
N THR A 29 -2.65 -6.42 -20.21
CA THR A 29 -2.46 -7.86 -20.43
C THR A 29 -1.24 -8.38 -19.68
N LEU A 30 -0.15 -7.60 -19.59
CA LEU A 30 1.04 -7.95 -18.80
C LEU A 30 0.75 -7.98 -17.29
N GLN A 31 -0.18 -7.16 -16.80
CA GLN A 31 -0.66 -7.23 -15.41
C GLN A 31 -1.50 -8.49 -15.13
N ARG A 32 -1.96 -9.19 -16.18
CA ARG A 32 -2.74 -10.43 -16.13
C ARG A 32 -1.95 -11.66 -16.56
N ASP A 33 -0.66 -11.52 -16.82
CA ASP A 33 0.22 -12.61 -17.23
C ASP A 33 0.72 -13.38 -16.00
N GLU A 34 0.32 -14.64 -15.84
CA GLU A 34 0.54 -15.47 -14.63
C GLU A 34 2.02 -15.54 -14.22
N ALA A 35 2.95 -15.32 -15.15
CA ALA A 35 4.38 -15.26 -14.86
C ALA A 35 4.84 -13.94 -14.19
N ARG A 36 4.01 -12.88 -14.21
CA ARG A 36 4.40 -11.50 -13.87
C ARG A 36 3.50 -10.80 -12.85
N HIS A 37 2.29 -11.30 -12.59
CA HIS A 37 1.49 -10.85 -11.45
C HIS A 37 1.62 -11.84 -10.29
N GLY A 38 1.70 -11.32 -9.06
CA GLY A 38 1.58 -12.16 -7.88
C GLY A 38 0.26 -12.93 -7.95
N SER A 39 0.29 -14.22 -7.62
CA SER A 39 -0.91 -15.07 -7.68
C SER A 39 -2.04 -14.49 -6.82
N THR A 40 -3.29 -14.79 -7.15
CA THR A 40 -4.40 -14.46 -6.25
C THR A 40 -4.39 -15.44 -5.09
N GLY A 41 -4.37 -14.92 -3.87
CA GLY A 41 -4.38 -15.71 -2.64
C GLY A 41 -5.78 -15.84 -2.07
N ASN A 42 -6.07 -16.94 -1.39
CA ASN A 42 -7.25 -16.96 -0.53
C ASN A 42 -6.97 -16.03 0.67
N PRO A 43 -7.82 -15.02 0.94
CA PRO A 43 -7.59 -14.05 2.01
C PRO A 43 -7.43 -14.70 3.38
N LEU A 44 -8.12 -15.82 3.65
CA LEU A 44 -7.97 -16.56 4.91
C LEU A 44 -6.62 -17.28 4.99
N SER A 45 -6.10 -17.80 3.88
CA SER A 45 -4.78 -18.42 3.86
C SER A 45 -3.67 -17.39 4.03
N VAL A 46 -3.84 -16.18 3.47
CA VAL A 46 -2.89 -15.06 3.62
C VAL A 46 -2.81 -14.62 5.07
N LEU A 47 -3.95 -14.42 5.72
CA LEU A 47 -4.01 -14.08 7.15
C LEU A 47 -3.38 -15.18 8.02
N TRP A 48 -3.64 -16.46 7.71
CA TRP A 48 -3.07 -17.59 8.42
C TRP A 48 -1.55 -17.72 8.24
N HIS A 49 -1.05 -17.52 7.01
CA HIS A 49 0.37 -17.54 6.72
C HIS A 49 1.10 -16.37 7.39
N ALA A 50 0.51 -15.18 7.35
CA ALA A 50 1.05 -14.01 8.02
C ALA A 50 1.11 -14.20 9.53
N ALA A 51 0.06 -14.77 10.14
CA ALA A 51 0.06 -15.11 11.55
C ALA A 51 1.16 -16.13 11.90
N ARG A 52 1.29 -17.23 11.13
CA ARG A 52 2.36 -18.22 11.35
C ARG A 52 3.76 -17.65 11.11
N GLY A 53 3.94 -16.77 10.12
CA GLY A 53 5.19 -16.06 9.84
C GLY A 53 5.65 -15.22 11.04
N ALA A 54 4.72 -14.48 11.65
CA ALA A 54 4.99 -13.68 12.84
C ALA A 54 5.46 -14.50 14.05
N PHE A 55 4.99 -15.75 14.20
CA PHE A 55 5.40 -16.65 15.28
C PHE A 55 6.61 -17.53 14.94
N SER A 56 7.03 -17.62 13.68
CA SER A 56 8.17 -18.45 13.23
C SER A 56 9.49 -17.69 13.13
N GLY A 57 9.49 -16.38 13.41
CA GLY A 57 10.72 -15.57 13.49
C GLY A 57 11.21 -15.03 12.14
N GLU A 58 10.45 -15.18 11.06
CA GLU A 58 10.70 -14.49 9.79
C GLU A 58 10.34 -13.00 9.94
N LEU A 59 11.31 -12.20 10.38
CA LEU A 59 11.13 -10.77 10.68
C LEU A 59 10.53 -9.98 9.50
N GLY A 60 10.92 -10.30 8.26
CA GLY A 60 10.43 -9.64 7.04
C GLY A 60 8.93 -9.86 6.82
N THR A 61 8.49 -11.12 6.78
CA THR A 61 7.09 -11.51 6.56
C THR A 61 6.19 -11.12 7.75
N GLY A 62 6.75 -11.16 8.97
CA GLY A 62 6.03 -10.83 10.21
C GLY A 62 5.73 -9.34 10.39
N LEU A 63 6.53 -8.44 9.82
CA LEU A 63 6.39 -6.99 9.95
C LEU A 63 5.11 -6.43 9.29
N HIS A 64 4.54 -7.13 8.31
CA HIS A 64 3.30 -6.73 7.65
C HIS A 64 2.06 -6.91 8.54
N VAL A 65 2.10 -7.83 9.52
CA VAL A 65 0.97 -8.11 10.42
C VAL A 65 0.64 -6.91 11.32
N PRO A 66 1.60 -6.27 12.02
CA PRO A 66 1.37 -5.03 12.74
C PRO A 66 0.73 -3.93 11.88
N TRP A 67 1.16 -3.76 10.63
CA TRP A 67 0.61 -2.75 9.72
C TRP A 67 -0.83 -3.04 9.34
N LEU A 68 -1.17 -4.31 9.07
CA LEU A 68 -2.53 -4.72 8.81
C LEU A 68 -3.44 -4.48 10.02
N LEU A 69 -2.98 -4.82 11.23
CA LEU A 69 -3.71 -4.54 12.47
C LEU A 69 -3.91 -3.03 12.67
N LEU A 70 -2.88 -2.22 12.42
CA LEU A 70 -2.98 -0.77 12.48
C LEU A 70 -4.02 -0.24 11.49
N ALA A 71 -4.06 -0.76 10.26
CA ALA A 71 -5.04 -0.39 9.26
C ALA A 71 -6.47 -0.77 9.68
N LEU A 72 -6.68 -1.95 10.30
CA LEU A 72 -7.97 -2.34 10.86
C LEU A 72 -8.41 -1.41 12.00
N VAL A 73 -7.50 -1.05 12.91
CA VAL A 73 -7.78 -0.07 13.97
C VAL A 73 -8.13 1.29 13.36
N ALA A 74 -7.40 1.74 12.35
CA ALA A 74 -7.67 2.99 11.66
C ALA A 74 -9.05 2.97 10.95
N LEU A 75 -9.46 1.83 10.39
CA LEU A 75 -10.80 1.66 9.81
C LEU A 75 -11.90 1.80 10.88
N VAL A 76 -11.69 1.26 12.08
CA VAL A 76 -12.62 1.43 13.21
C VAL A 76 -12.69 2.88 13.67
N VAL A 77 -11.55 3.58 13.73
CA VAL A 77 -11.51 5.01 14.06
C VAL A 77 -12.25 5.83 13.00
N MET A 78 -12.02 5.52 11.71
CA MET A 78 -12.71 6.14 10.58
C MET A 78 -14.22 5.97 10.68
N ALA A 79 -14.69 4.76 10.99
CA ALA A 79 -16.11 4.46 11.16
C ALA A 79 -16.78 5.27 12.28
N ARG A 80 -16.01 5.73 13.27
CA ARG A 80 -16.50 6.52 14.40
C ARG A 80 -16.37 8.04 14.20
N ARG A 81 -15.49 8.49 13.30
CA ARG A 81 -15.05 9.90 13.25
C ARG A 81 -15.19 10.55 11.88
N LEU A 82 -15.38 9.78 10.82
CA LEU A 82 -15.35 10.24 9.44
C LEU A 82 -16.61 9.80 8.66
N PRO A 83 -16.91 10.43 7.51
CA PRO A 83 -18.04 10.06 6.67
C PRO A 83 -18.00 8.59 6.22
N VAL A 84 -19.18 7.96 6.09
CA VAL A 84 -19.29 6.53 5.74
C VAL A 84 -18.63 6.19 4.40
N SER A 85 -18.60 7.13 3.46
CA SER A 85 -17.96 6.98 2.16
C SER A 85 -16.46 6.67 2.28
N TYR A 86 -15.79 7.22 3.30
CA TYR A 86 -14.37 6.98 3.54
C TYR A 86 -14.13 5.57 4.10
N VAL A 87 -15.02 5.11 4.98
CA VAL A 87 -14.99 3.76 5.53
C VAL A 87 -15.17 2.73 4.41
N LEU A 88 -16.17 2.93 3.56
CA LEU A 88 -16.46 2.03 2.43
C LEU A 88 -15.27 1.96 1.46
N TRP A 89 -14.72 3.11 1.06
CA TRP A 89 -13.54 3.16 0.20
C TRP A 89 -12.36 2.41 0.83
N SER A 90 -12.06 2.67 2.09
CA SER A 90 -10.92 2.08 2.79
C SER A 90 -11.10 0.59 3.04
N ALA A 91 -12.34 0.14 3.29
CA ALA A 91 -12.68 -1.27 3.41
C ALA A 91 -12.50 -2.01 2.07
N LEU A 92 -12.87 -1.40 0.94
CA LEU A 92 -12.62 -1.97 -0.39
C LEU A 92 -11.12 -2.10 -0.69
N VAL A 93 -10.32 -1.10 -0.29
CA VAL A 93 -8.87 -1.16 -0.42
C VAL A 93 -8.28 -2.28 0.44
N LEU A 94 -8.72 -2.44 1.69
CA LEU A 94 -8.29 -3.54 2.55
C LEU A 94 -8.73 -4.91 2.01
N ALA A 95 -9.93 -5.02 1.45
CA ALA A 95 -10.37 -6.24 0.78
C ALA A 95 -9.44 -6.59 -0.39
N ALA A 96 -9.04 -5.61 -1.21
CA ALA A 96 -8.08 -5.81 -2.29
C ALA A 96 -6.71 -6.28 -1.77
N VAL A 97 -6.21 -5.69 -0.67
CA VAL A 97 -4.97 -6.14 -0.01
C VAL A 97 -5.05 -7.60 0.41
N LEU A 98 -6.17 -8.01 1.02
CA LEU A 98 -6.36 -9.37 1.49
C LEU A 98 -6.50 -10.39 0.35
N THR A 99 -6.89 -9.97 -0.85
CA THR A 99 -6.94 -10.86 -2.03
C THR A 99 -5.58 -11.10 -2.70
N GLY A 100 -4.54 -10.38 -2.31
CA GLY A 100 -3.17 -10.62 -2.79
C GLY A 100 -2.62 -11.94 -2.28
N SER A 101 -1.65 -12.54 -2.98
CA SER A 101 -0.95 -13.75 -2.52
C SER A 101 -0.05 -13.51 -1.30
N ASN A 102 0.33 -12.27 -1.05
CA ASN A 102 1.18 -11.87 0.06
C ASN A 102 0.78 -10.48 0.60
N LEU A 103 1.38 -10.09 1.72
CA LEU A 103 1.18 -8.79 2.35
C LEU A 103 2.26 -7.77 2.01
N ASP A 104 3.23 -8.13 1.15
CA ASP A 104 4.39 -7.32 0.82
C ASP A 104 4.01 -5.94 0.25
N SER A 105 2.84 -5.83 -0.39
CA SER A 105 2.32 -4.57 -0.93
C SER A 105 1.25 -3.90 -0.06
N ALA A 106 0.85 -4.50 1.07
CA ALA A 106 -0.24 -4.02 1.92
C ALA A 106 -0.03 -2.56 2.35
N GLU A 107 1.19 -2.24 2.76
CA GLU A 107 1.58 -0.90 3.21
C GLU A 107 1.39 0.16 2.12
N ARG A 108 1.73 -0.18 0.86
CA ARG A 108 1.53 0.73 -0.30
C ARG A 108 0.07 1.00 -0.56
N TYR A 109 -0.79 -0.01 -0.47
CA TYR A 109 -2.23 0.16 -0.68
C TYR A 109 -2.87 0.98 0.44
N VAL A 110 -2.51 0.70 1.69
CA VAL A 110 -3.01 1.46 2.86
C VAL A 110 -2.54 2.91 2.78
N TYR A 111 -1.28 3.17 2.43
CA TYR A 111 -0.75 4.53 2.26
C TYR A 111 -1.41 5.27 1.09
N GLY A 112 -1.66 4.58 -0.03
CA GLY A 112 -2.32 5.17 -1.21
C GLY A 112 -3.79 5.51 -0.97
N ALA A 113 -4.44 4.91 0.03
CA ALA A 113 -5.80 5.21 0.41
C ALA A 113 -5.87 6.43 1.34
N PHE A 114 -6.14 7.60 0.74
CA PHE A 114 -6.18 8.90 1.39
C PHE A 114 -6.91 8.94 2.77
N PRO A 115 -8.01 8.21 3.03
CA PRO A 115 -8.69 8.33 4.31
C PRO A 115 -7.86 7.80 5.49
N PHE A 116 -6.95 6.85 5.28
CA PHE A 116 -6.03 6.41 6.34
C PHE A 116 -5.10 7.55 6.77
N LEU A 117 -4.69 8.43 5.85
CA LEU A 117 -3.90 9.61 6.18
C LEU A 117 -4.72 10.62 7.00
N LEU A 118 -6.02 10.77 6.73
CA LEU A 118 -6.89 11.60 7.57
C LEU A 118 -7.00 11.06 8.99
N VAL A 119 -7.13 9.74 9.15
CA VAL A 119 -7.14 9.11 10.48
C VAL A 119 -5.80 9.32 11.19
N ALA A 120 -4.68 9.14 10.48
CA ALA A 120 -3.37 9.43 11.04
C ALA A 120 -3.27 10.90 11.49
N ALA A 121 -3.73 11.86 10.69
CA ALA A 121 -3.75 13.27 11.04
C ALA A 121 -4.65 13.56 12.26
N LEU A 122 -5.83 12.94 12.35
CA LEU A 122 -6.75 13.07 13.50
C LEU A 122 -6.11 12.55 14.80
N VAL A 123 -5.42 11.41 14.73
CA VAL A 123 -4.79 10.77 15.91
C VAL A 123 -3.48 11.48 16.30
N THR A 124 -2.78 12.05 15.33
CA THR A 124 -1.52 12.80 15.54
C THR A 124 -1.72 14.31 15.69
N ALA A 125 -2.96 14.78 15.85
CA ALA A 125 -3.31 16.21 15.95
C ALA A 125 -2.61 16.97 17.09
N ARG A 126 -1.96 16.27 18.04
CA ARG A 126 -1.08 16.89 19.04
C ARG A 126 0.24 17.26 18.37
N ARG A 127 0.61 18.55 18.47
CA ARG A 127 1.84 19.10 17.87
C ARG A 127 3.09 18.27 18.18
N GLU A 128 3.22 17.78 19.41
CA GLU A 128 4.32 16.91 19.86
C GLU A 128 4.41 15.62 19.04
N VAL A 129 3.28 14.94 18.84
CA VAL A 129 3.19 13.67 18.11
C VAL A 129 3.46 13.88 16.63
N PHE A 130 2.91 14.94 16.04
CA PHE A 130 3.18 15.31 14.66
C PHE A 130 4.67 15.62 14.44
N THR A 131 5.28 16.45 15.30
CA THR A 131 6.71 16.78 15.20
C THR A 131 7.58 15.54 15.38
N PHE A 132 7.26 14.68 16.35
CA PHE A 132 7.97 13.42 16.54
C PHE A 132 7.88 12.51 15.32
N ALA A 133 6.68 12.28 14.79
CA ALA A 133 6.46 11.43 13.62
C ALA A 133 7.19 11.96 12.38
N LEU A 134 7.18 13.29 12.18
CA LEU A 134 7.89 13.95 11.09
C LEU A 134 9.40 13.74 11.22
N VAL A 135 9.98 14.06 12.38
CA VAL A 135 11.42 13.92 12.65
C VAL A 135 11.86 12.46 12.52
N ALA A 136 11.10 11.53 13.09
CA ALA A 136 11.39 10.10 13.02
C ALA A 136 11.33 9.58 11.57
N SER A 137 10.33 9.97 10.79
CA SER A 137 10.19 9.56 9.38
C SER A 137 11.31 10.14 8.52
N THR A 138 11.66 11.42 8.72
CA THR A 138 12.79 12.04 8.02
C THR A 138 14.10 11.33 8.36
N ALA A 139 14.38 11.09 9.65
CA ALA A 139 15.58 10.40 10.09
C ALA A 139 15.66 8.97 9.52
N ALA A 140 14.56 8.22 9.55
CA ALA A 140 14.48 6.88 8.99
C ALA A 140 14.73 6.88 7.48
N MET A 141 14.10 7.80 6.73
CA MET A 141 14.33 7.92 5.29
C MET A 141 15.76 8.30 4.94
N THR A 142 16.37 9.24 5.68
CA THR A 142 17.78 9.59 5.48
C THR A 142 18.69 8.40 5.77
N LEU A 143 18.41 7.64 6.83
CA LEU A 143 19.16 6.44 7.17
C LEU A 143 19.03 5.37 6.07
N TYR A 144 17.82 5.01 5.66
CA TYR A 144 17.59 4.04 4.60
C TYR A 144 18.21 4.47 3.26
N ALA A 145 18.09 5.74 2.89
CA ALA A 145 18.72 6.27 1.68
C ALA A 145 20.26 6.17 1.75
N THR A 146 20.84 6.46 2.92
CA THR A 146 22.30 6.34 3.13
C THR A 146 22.75 4.89 3.06
N LEU A 147 22.01 3.97 3.69
CA LEU A 147 22.30 2.53 3.66
C LEU A 147 22.18 1.96 2.24
N ALA A 148 21.17 2.39 1.48
CA ALA A 148 21.00 2.02 0.07
C ALA A 148 22.12 2.59 -0.81
N PHE A 149 22.47 3.87 -0.63
CA PHE A 149 23.55 4.52 -1.37
C PHE A 149 24.92 3.87 -1.11
N THR A 150 25.16 3.43 0.12
CA THR A 150 26.38 2.73 0.53
C THR A 150 26.36 1.23 0.24
N LEU A 151 25.32 0.72 -0.44
CA LEU A 151 25.13 -0.71 -0.74
C LEU A 151 25.15 -1.62 0.49
N SER A 152 24.96 -1.04 1.69
CA SER A 152 24.89 -1.78 2.96
C SER A 152 23.50 -2.37 3.20
N TYR A 153 22.50 -1.91 2.45
CA TYR A 153 21.14 -2.41 2.43
C TYR A 153 20.61 -2.37 0.99
N VAL A 154 20.10 -3.48 0.48
CA VAL A 154 19.40 -3.52 -0.81
C VAL A 154 17.91 -3.69 -0.50
N PRO A 155 17.07 -2.69 -0.80
CA PRO A 155 15.63 -2.74 -0.55
C PRO A 155 14.91 -3.74 -1.46
#